data_AF-A0A967SB18-F1
#
_entry.id   AF-A0A967SB18-F1
#
_cell.length_a   1.000
_cell.length_b   1.000
_cell.length_c   1.000
_cell.angle_alpha   90.00
_cell.angle_beta   90.00
_cell.angle_gamma   90.00
#
_symmetry.space_group_name_H-M   'P 1'
#
loop_
_entity.id
_entity.type
_entity.pdbx_description
1 polymer ?
#
loop_
_entity_poly.entity_id
_entity_poly.type
_entity_poly.pdbx_seq_one_letter_code
_entity_poly.pdbx_strand_id
1 'polypeptide(L)'
;FESVGMWDNGSASVTGLEEPEQVEVMQVTHQTLPLLGAAPLIGRTFTPEEDSPEGAQTALLGHRYWQQRFGGDPDVIGRTVVVNGISREI
;
A
#
# COMPACT_ATOMS: atom_id res chain seq x y z
N PHE A 1 -21.90 -9.85 -12.59
CA PHE A 1 -20.47 -9.84 -12.21
C PHE A 1 -20.35 -10.36 -10.80
N GLU A 2 -19.36 -11.20 -10.51
CA GLU A 2 -19.16 -11.79 -9.19
C GLU A 2 -18.30 -10.90 -8.27
N SER A 3 -17.47 -10.02 -8.85
CA SER A 3 -16.67 -9.01 -8.14
C SER A 3 -16.24 -7.90 -9.10
N VAL A 4 -15.95 -6.69 -8.57
CA VAL A 4 -15.47 -5.54 -9.34
C VAL A 4 -14.34 -4.85 -8.59
N GLY A 5 -13.21 -4.66 -9.25
CA GLY A 5 -12.09 -3.86 -8.75
C GLY A 5 -12.14 -2.43 -9.28
N MET A 6 -11.77 -1.47 -8.44
CA MET A 6 -11.45 -0.11 -8.86
C MET A 6 -9.98 0.15 -8.55
N TRP A 7 -9.31 0.88 -9.44
CA TRP A 7 -8.04 1.52 -9.12
C TRP A 7 -7.97 2.92 -9.68
N ASP A 8 -7.24 3.78 -8.99
CA ASP A 8 -6.85 5.10 -9.47
C ASP A 8 -5.36 5.32 -9.22
N ASN A 9 -4.70 5.98 -10.17
CA ASN A 9 -3.28 6.29 -10.08
C ASN A 9 -3.10 7.73 -9.61
N GLY A 10 -2.14 7.94 -8.73
CA GLY A 10 -1.83 9.27 -8.22
C GLY A 10 -0.38 9.42 -7.84
N SER A 11 -0.10 10.56 -7.23
CA SER A 11 1.16 10.77 -6.50
C SER A 11 0.84 11.08 -5.06
N ALA A 12 1.70 10.65 -4.16
CA ALA A 12 1.60 10.98 -2.75
C ALA A 12 2.96 11.44 -2.21
N SER A 13 2.91 12.36 -1.26
CA SER A 13 4.06 12.65 -0.42
C SER A 13 4.18 11.56 0.64
N VAL A 14 5.33 10.89 0.68
CA VAL A 14 5.68 9.97 1.75
C VAL A 14 6.67 10.66 2.67
N THR A 15 6.35 10.67 3.96
CA THR A 15 7.14 11.24 5.04
C THR A 15 7.21 10.28 6.22
N GLY A 16 7.97 10.62 7.26
CA GLY A 16 8.26 9.71 8.39
C GLY A 16 9.40 8.72 8.09
N LEU A 17 9.95 8.76 6.88
CA LEU A 17 11.27 8.24 6.52
C LEU A 17 12.27 9.41 6.50
N GLU A 18 13.57 9.11 6.37
CA GLU A 18 14.67 10.09 6.50
C GLU A 18 14.44 11.39 5.71
N GLU A 19 14.02 11.27 4.45
CA GLU A 19 13.74 12.41 3.58
C GLU A 19 12.32 12.30 2.98
N PRO A 20 11.51 13.38 3.03
CA PRO A 20 10.25 13.45 2.31
C PRO A 20 10.46 13.19 0.81
N GLU A 21 9.61 12.35 0.24
CA GLU A 21 9.64 12.05 -1.19
C GLU A 21 8.24 12.08 -1.81
N GLN A 22 8.19 12.31 -3.12
CA GLN A 22 6.97 12.16 -3.89
C GLN A 22 7.05 10.84 -4.68
N VAL A 23 6.08 9.96 -4.46
CA VAL A 23 6.03 8.64 -5.08
C VAL A 23 4.73 8.47 -5.85
N GLU A 24 4.80 7.69 -6.93
CA GLU A 24 3.61 7.18 -7.59
C GLU A 24 2.91 6.18 -6.67
N VAL A 25 1.60 6.36 -6.52
CA VAL A 25 0.74 5.47 -5.72
C VAL A 25 -0.43 5.00 -6.56
N MET A 26 -0.93 3.82 -6.21
CA MET A 26 -2.16 3.29 -6.76
C MET A 26 -3.12 3.05 -5.59
N GLN A 27 -4.27 3.70 -5.64
CA GLN A 27 -5.38 3.38 -4.73
C GLN A 27 -6.17 2.25 -5.38
N VAL A 28 -6.43 1.19 -4.63
CA VAL A 28 -7.15 0.01 -5.13
C VAL A 28 -8.17 -0.45 -4.12
N THR A 29 -9.29 -1.00 -4.58
CA THR A 29 -10.20 -1.76 -3.71
C THR A 29 -9.60 -3.12 -3.36
N HIS A 30 -10.06 -3.75 -2.28
CA HIS A 30 -9.52 -5.02 -1.80
C HIS A 30 -9.63 -6.15 -2.85
N GLN A 31 -10.60 -6.06 -3.76
CA GLN A 31 -10.83 -7.04 -4.81
C GLN A 31 -9.90 -6.90 -6.02
N THR A 32 -9.27 -5.73 -6.20
CA THR A 32 -8.52 -5.43 -7.45
C THR A 32 -7.31 -6.35 -7.65
N LEU A 33 -6.44 -6.50 -6.64
CA LEU A 33 -5.25 -7.34 -6.78
C LEU A 33 -5.58 -8.84 -6.94
N PRO A 34 -6.50 -9.42 -6.14
CA PRO A 34 -6.96 -10.79 -6.35
C PRO A 34 -7.54 -11.04 -7.74
N LEU A 35 -8.33 -10.11 -8.27
CA LEU A 35 -8.91 -10.23 -9.62
C LEU A 35 -7.84 -10.25 -10.73
N LEU A 36 -6.72 -9.56 -10.51
CA LEU A 36 -5.58 -9.56 -11.42
C LEU A 36 -4.63 -10.75 -11.21
N GLY A 37 -4.90 -11.63 -10.25
CA GLY A 37 -4.01 -12.74 -9.87
C GLY A 37 -2.70 -12.27 -9.23
N ALA A 38 -2.66 -11.03 -8.73
CA ALA A 38 -1.48 -10.44 -8.11
C ALA A 38 -1.45 -10.78 -6.61
N ALA A 39 -0.43 -11.53 -6.20
CA ALA A 39 -0.17 -11.84 -4.80
C ALA A 39 1.08 -11.09 -4.31
N PRO A 40 1.08 -10.61 -3.05
CA PRO A 40 2.27 -10.00 -2.47
C PRO A 40 3.37 -11.06 -2.26
N LEU A 41 4.63 -10.63 -2.35
CA LEU A 41 5.78 -11.49 -2.08
C LEU A 41 5.86 -11.90 -0.60
N ILE A 42 5.50 -10.97 0.29
CA ILE A 42 5.52 -11.11 1.75
C ILE A 42 4.28 -10.40 2.31
N GLY A 43 3.64 -10.96 3.33
CA GLY A 43 2.47 -10.37 3.97
C GLY A 43 1.15 -10.76 3.31
N ARG A 44 0.19 -9.83 3.26
CA ARG A 44 -1.18 -10.04 2.78
C ARG A 44 -1.67 -8.88 1.93
N THR A 45 -2.74 -9.11 1.17
CA THR A 45 -3.50 -8.03 0.51
C THR A 45 -4.45 -7.35 1.50
N PHE A 46 -5.10 -6.28 1.05
CA PHE A 46 -6.17 -5.61 1.79
C PHE A 46 -7.35 -6.55 2.07
N THR A 47 -7.96 -6.37 3.22
CA THR A 47 -9.21 -7.00 3.64
C THR A 47 -10.42 -6.11 3.27
N PRO A 48 -11.63 -6.68 3.17
CA PRO A 48 -12.84 -5.90 2.96
C PRO A 48 -13.05 -4.80 4.01
N GLU A 49 -12.66 -5.04 5.26
CA GLU A 49 -12.82 -4.10 6.37
C GLU A 49 -11.88 -2.87 6.25
N GLU A 50 -10.70 -3.08 5.67
CA GLU A 50 -9.71 -2.02 5.38
C GLU A 50 -10.11 -1.17 4.16
N ASP A 51 -10.91 -1.73 3.25
CA ASP A 51 -11.44 -1.05 2.06
C ASP A 51 -12.70 -0.24 2.38
N SER A 52 -12.63 0.54 3.46
CA SER A 52 -13.68 1.45 3.89
C SER A 52 -13.07 2.79 4.34
N PRO A 53 -13.82 3.91 4.29
CA PRO A 53 -13.30 5.21 4.73
C PRO A 53 -12.83 5.23 6.19
N GLU A 54 -13.41 4.39 7.04
CA GLU A 54 -13.07 4.23 8.46
C GLU A 54 -12.14 3.04 8.72
N GLY A 55 -11.78 2.29 7.68
CA GLY A 55 -10.93 1.11 7.74
C GLY A 55 -9.50 1.46 8.15
N ALA A 56 -8.78 0.45 8.63
CA ALA A 56 -7.36 0.62 8.94
C ALA A 56 -6.62 1.07 7.67
N GLN A 57 -5.78 2.10 7.84
CA GLN A 57 -5.04 2.69 6.73
C GLN A 57 -3.83 1.82 6.43
N THR A 58 -4.00 0.78 5.62
CA THR A 58 -2.92 -0.14 5.24
C THR A 58 -2.27 0.35 3.93
N ALA A 59 -0.98 0.06 3.74
CA ALA A 59 -0.21 0.39 2.55
C ALA A 59 0.56 -0.83 2.04
N LEU A 60 0.35 -1.21 0.78
CA LEU A 60 1.17 -2.22 0.13
C LEU A 60 2.36 -1.56 -0.57
N LEU A 61 3.58 -2.02 -0.28
CA LEU A 61 4.78 -1.50 -0.94
C LEU A 61 5.01 -2.19 -2.29
N GLY A 62 5.15 -1.38 -3.34
CA GLY A 62 5.67 -1.88 -4.62
C GLY A 62 7.10 -2.39 -4.47
N HIS A 63 7.43 -3.52 -5.11
CA HIS A 63 8.72 -4.20 -4.93
C HIS A 63 9.94 -3.29 -5.09
N ARG A 64 9.95 -2.43 -6.13
CA ARG A 64 11.04 -1.47 -6.35
C ARG A 64 11.20 -0.49 -5.19
N TYR A 65 10.09 0.02 -4.66
CA TYR A 65 10.10 0.98 -3.57
C TYR A 65 10.61 0.33 -2.27
N TRP A 66 10.13 -0.87 -1.97
CA TRP A 66 10.58 -1.67 -0.84
C TRP A 66 12.09 -1.94 -0.89
N GLN A 67 12.63 -2.33 -2.04
CA GLN A 67 14.06 -2.55 -2.23
C GLN A 67 14.89 -1.26 -2.05
N GLN A 68 14.41 -0.13 -2.60
CA GLN A 68 15.16 1.14 -2.57
C GLN A 68 15.15 1.81 -1.19
N ARG A 69 14.03 1.77 -0.46
CA ARG A 69 13.87 2.49 0.81
C ARG A 69 14.09 1.63 2.04
N PHE A 70 13.86 0.33 1.94
CA PHE A 70 13.99 -0.59 3.06
C PHE A 70 15.00 -1.70 2.79
N GLY A 71 15.73 -1.67 1.68
CA GLY A 71 16.76 -2.66 1.38
C GLY A 71 16.23 -4.08 1.20
N GLY A 72 14.93 -4.25 0.96
CA GLY A 72 14.31 -5.58 0.93
C GLY A 72 14.14 -6.22 2.32
N ASP A 73 14.14 -5.42 3.38
CA ASP A 73 13.94 -5.89 4.76
C ASP A 73 12.51 -6.42 4.96
N PRO A 74 12.30 -7.71 5.32
CA PRO A 74 10.97 -8.23 5.61
C PRO A 74 10.38 -7.69 6.92
N ASP A 75 11.21 -7.15 7.83
CA ASP A 75 10.79 -6.58 9.12
C ASP A 75 10.13 -5.19 8.97
N VAL A 76 9.76 -4.82 7.74
CA VAL A 76 8.95 -3.62 7.43
C VAL A 76 7.47 -3.81 7.69
N ILE A 77 6.98 -5.06 7.72
CA ILE A 77 5.58 -5.38 8.02
C ILE A 77 5.25 -4.85 9.43
N GLY A 78 4.15 -4.11 9.57
CA GLY A 78 3.75 -3.47 10.81
C GLY A 78 4.46 -2.14 11.12
N ARG A 79 5.41 -1.70 10.27
CA ARG A 79 5.95 -0.33 10.37
C ARG A 79 4.95 0.67 9.82
N THR A 80 5.04 1.90 10.31
CA THR A 80 4.18 2.99 9.86
C THR A 80 4.94 3.93 8.92
N VAL A 81 4.30 4.30 7.82
CA VAL A 81 4.72 5.39 6.93
C VAL A 81 3.65 6.47 6.87
N VAL A 82 4.02 7.72 6.65
CA VAL A 82 3.05 8.80 6.54
C VAL A 82 2.86 9.13 5.06
N VAL A 83 1.64 8.98 4.55
CA VAL A 83 1.28 9.19 3.15
C VAL A 83 0.26 10.32 3.07
N ASN A 84 0.62 11.44 2.43
CA ASN A 84 -0.18 12.67 2.39
C ASN A 84 -0.64 13.14 3.78
N GLY A 85 0.23 12.99 4.79
CA GLY A 85 -0.07 13.36 6.18
C GLY A 85 -0.88 12.33 6.96
N ILE A 86 -1.27 11.21 6.35
CA ILE A 86 -2.03 10.13 6.99
C ILE A 86 -1.08 8.98 7.31
N SER A 87 -1.05 8.55 8.57
CA SER A 87 -0.27 7.37 8.97
C SER A 87 -0.88 6.10 8.39
N ARG A 88 -0.04 5.29 7.75
CA ARG A 88 -0.40 4.00 7.18
C ARG A 88 0.52 2.89 7.67
N GLU A 89 -0.04 1.75 8.01
CA GLU A 89 0.71 0.54 8.35
C GLU A 89 1.09 -0.22 7.08
N ILE A 90 2.33 -0.73 7.00
CA ILE A 90 2.83 -1.58 5.91
C ILE A 90 2.43 -3.03 6.13
#